data_AF-C3ZPT1-F1
#
_entry.id   AF-C3ZPT1-F1
#
_cell.length_a   1.000
_cell.length_b   1.000
_cell.length_c   1.000
_cell.angle_alpha   90.00
_cell.angle_beta   90.00
_cell.angle_gamma   90.00
#
_symmetry.space_group_name_H-M   'P 1'
#
loop_
_entity.id
_entity.type
_entity.pdbx_description
1 polymer ?
#
loop_
_entity_poly.entity_id
_entity_poly.type
_entity_poly.pdbx_seq_one_letter_code
_entity_poly.pdbx_strand_id
1 'polypeptide(L)' 'VFHSNGNWVSTISSDGDKLNLPHGVAVTEDGHVFVADAGDHCIRKYRYM' A
#
# COMPACT_ATOMS: atom_id res chain seq x y z
N VAL A 1 7.25 -1.59 4.15
CA VAL A 1 8.05 -0.35 4.07
C VAL A 1 9.45 -0.67 4.52
N PHE A 2 10.45 -0.30 3.71
CA PHE A 2 11.86 -0.52 4.00
C PHE A 2 12.60 0.81 3.85
N HIS A 3 13.66 0.97 4.63
CA HIS A 3 14.65 2.01 4.39
C HIS A 3 15.51 1.66 3.16
N SER A 4 16.20 2.65 2.62
CA SER A 4 17.10 2.47 1.47
C SER A 4 18.26 1.49 1.74
N ASN A 5 18.61 1.26 3.00
CA ASN A 5 19.61 0.28 3.43
C ASN A 5 19.05 -1.15 3.58
N GLY A 6 17.76 -1.37 3.25
CA GLY A 6 17.10 -2.67 3.33
C GLY A 6 16.51 -3.01 4.70
N ASN A 7 16.64 -2.14 5.71
CA ASN A 7 16.02 -2.38 7.01
C ASN A 7 14.48 -2.27 6.90
N TRP A 8 13.77 -3.23 7.48
CA TRP A 8 12.31 -3.21 7.57
C TRP A 8 11.83 -2.11 8.53
N VAL A 9 10.72 -1.47 8.17
CA VAL A 9 10.08 -0.40 8.95
C VAL A 9 8.70 -0.82 9.43
N SER A 10 7.82 -1.19 8.49
CA SER A 10 6.43 -1.52 8.80
C SER A 10 5.78 -2.27 7.64
N THR A 11 4.64 -2.89 7.91
CA THR A 11 3.75 -3.45 6.88
C THR A 11 2.56 -2.51 6.72
N ILE A 12 2.21 -2.19 5.48
CA ILE A 12 0.98 -1.43 5.17
C ILE A 12 -0.11 -2.46 4.90
N SER A 13 -1.07 -2.55 5.81
CA SER A 13 -2.22 -3.45 5.72
C SER A 13 -3.40 -2.80 6.44
N SER A 14 -4.63 -3.09 6.03
CA SER A 14 -5.82 -2.83 6.83
C SER A 14 -6.50 -4.15 7.18
N ASP A 15 -6.73 -4.37 8.46
CA ASP A 15 -7.44 -5.56 8.93
C ASP A 15 -8.87 -5.55 8.37
N GLY A 16 -9.21 -6.58 7.60
CA GLY A 16 -10.50 -6.74 6.92
C GLY A 16 -10.50 -6.46 5.41
N ASP A 17 -9.44 -5.85 4.88
CA ASP A 17 -9.38 -5.34 3.50
C ASP A 17 -8.09 -5.82 2.81
N LYS A 18 -7.96 -7.15 2.70
CA LYS A 18 -6.84 -7.79 2.02
C LYS A 18 -6.88 -7.48 0.53
N LEU A 19 -5.72 -7.22 -0.03
CA LEU A 19 -5.57 -7.05 -1.47
C LEU A 19 -5.87 -8.37 -2.20
N ASN A 20 -6.68 -8.31 -3.25
CA ASN A 20 -7.17 -9.49 -3.96
C ASN A 20 -6.39 -9.76 -5.27
N LEU A 21 -5.93 -8.73 -5.98
CA LEU A 21 -4.94 -8.86 -7.08
C LEU A 21 -4.27 -7.49 -7.36
N PRO A 22 -3.32 -7.05 -6.52
CA PRO A 22 -2.70 -5.74 -6.68
C PRO A 22 -1.78 -5.70 -7.90
N HIS A 23 -1.95 -4.71 -8.76
CA HIS A 23 -1.18 -4.54 -10.00
C HIS A 23 -0.23 -3.34 -9.98
N GLY A 24 -0.56 -2.29 -9.22
CA GLY A 24 0.20 -1.06 -9.20
C GLY A 24 0.18 -0.41 -7.83
N VAL A 25 1.25 0.31 -7.51
CA VAL A 25 1.40 1.08 -6.28
C VAL A 25 1.97 2.46 -6.60
N ALA A 26 1.43 3.49 -5.95
CA ALA A 26 1.93 4.86 -6.00
C ALA A 26 1.96 5.45 -4.60
N VAL A 27 2.97 6.26 -4.31
CA VAL A 27 3.12 6.97 -3.04
C VAL A 27 2.94 8.47 -3.27
N THR A 28 2.32 9.15 -2.33
CA THR A 28 2.16 10.60 -2.34
C THR A 28 3.04 11.25 -1.29
N GLU A 29 3.41 12.51 -1.52
CA GLU A 29 4.26 13.29 -0.58
C GLU A 29 3.59 13.49 0.79
N ASP A 30 2.27 13.45 0.86
CA ASP A 30 1.49 13.60 2.10
C ASP A 30 1.34 12.30 2.92
N GLY A 31 2.11 11.24 2.59
CA GLY A 31 2.17 10.03 3.41
C GLY A 31 1.06 9.02 3.14
N HIS A 32 0.53 8.98 1.92
CA HIS A 32 -0.42 7.95 1.49
C HIS A 32 0.16 7.01 0.43
N VAL A 33 -0.34 5.78 0.44
CA VAL A 33 -0.10 4.79 -0.61
C VAL A 33 -1.42 4.47 -1.28
N PHE A 34 -1.43 4.49 -2.60
CA PHE A 34 -2.53 4.04 -3.43
C PHE A 34 -2.15 2.73 -4.09
N VAL A 35 -3.04 1.75 -4.01
CA VAL A 35 -2.88 0.44 -4.62
C VAL A 35 -4.01 0.20 -5.60
N ALA A 36 -3.69 -0.12 -6.84
CA ALA A 36 -4.66 -0.59 -7.82
C ALA A 36 -4.95 -2.08 -7.57
N ASP A 37 -6.07 -2.37 -6.93
CA ASP A 37 -6.51 -3.73 -6.63
C ASP A 37 -7.43 -4.21 -7.77
N ALA A 38 -6.82 -4.90 -8.73
CA ALA A 38 -7.53 -5.34 -9.94
C ALA A 38 -8.56 -6.44 -9.64
N GLY A 39 -8.35 -7.21 -8.58
CA GLY A 39 -9.25 -8.31 -8.18
C GLY A 39 -10.57 -7.78 -7.62
N ASP A 40 -10.51 -6.64 -6.95
CA ASP A 40 -11.68 -5.97 -6.37
C ASP A 40 -12.16 -4.77 -7.21
N HIS A 41 -11.58 -4.57 -8.41
CA HIS A 41 -11.90 -3.47 -9.32
C HIS A 41 -11.90 -2.09 -8.65
N CYS A 42 -10.98 -1.84 -7.72
CA CYS A 42 -10.94 -0.61 -6.95
C CYS A 42 -9.51 -0.07 -6.78
N ILE A 43 -9.43 1.20 -6.34
CA ILE A 43 -8.19 1.79 -5.85
C ILE A 43 -8.29 1.87 -4.33
N ARG A 44 -7.38 1.21 -3.62
CA ARG A 44 -7.31 1.25 -2.16
C ARG A 44 -6.31 2.30 -1.71
N LYS A 45 -6.68 3.09 -0.71
CA LYS A 45 -5.84 4.14 -0.11
C LYS A 45 -5.44 3.72 1.30
N TYR A 46 -4.14 3.74 1.57
CA TYR A 46 -3.57 3.47 2.89
C TYR A 46 -2.77 4.67 3.38
N ARG A 47 -2.78 4.89 4.68
CA ARG A 47 -1.93 5.87 5.34
C ARG A 47 -0.73 5.17 5.94
N TYR A 48 0.47 5.71 5.72
CA TYR A 48 1.71 5.13 6.25
C TYR A 48 2.59 6.12 7.04
N MET A 49 2.07 7.33 7.28
CA MET A 49 2.62 8.36 8.19
C MET A 49 1.52 9.06 8.99
#